data_AF-A0A960J429-F1
#
_entry.id   AF-A0A960J429-F1
#
_cell.length_a   1.000
_cell.length_b   1.000
_cell.length_c   1.000
_cell.angle_alpha   90.00
_cell.angle_beta   90.00
_cell.angle_gamma   90.00
#
_symmetry.space_group_name_H-M   'P 1'
#
loop_
_entity.id
_entity.type
_entity.pdbx_description
1 polymer ?
#
loop_
_entity_poly.entity_id
_entity_poly.type
_entity_poly.pdbx_seq_one_letter_code
_entity_poly.pdbx_strand_id
1 'polypeptide(L)'
;MFTKRITVAVAGAVAAASLVATSFAAPAGAVPAQAPAEGEGADQTIAGIVASSGEGFDTFGGDYDVLLAAVTAAGLVDTLNTPGLDVTVWAPKDRAFVKTAQALGFGGAITDEEGAWNFLVDTLTTLGGGDPVPTLTTILLYHVTPDARGPGRVLAATRFPTLAEIGIRHVPGSTKLIDKAPER
;
A
#
# COMPACT_ATOMS: atom_id res chain seq x y z
N MET A 1 -31.95 -16.88 -47.42
CA MET A 1 -31.35 -15.99 -46.41
C MET A 1 -29.90 -16.44 -46.23
N PHE A 2 -28.95 -15.65 -46.73
CA PHE A 2 -27.53 -15.98 -46.88
C PHE A 2 -26.76 -15.62 -45.59
N THR A 3 -25.98 -16.54 -45.04
CA THR A 3 -24.92 -16.21 -44.06
C THR A 3 -23.58 -16.67 -44.62
N LYS A 4 -22.75 -15.70 -44.98
CA LYS A 4 -21.43 -15.85 -45.60
C LYS A 4 -20.39 -16.04 -44.49
N ARG A 5 -19.62 -17.13 -44.52
CA ARG A 5 -18.34 -17.26 -43.80
C ARG A 5 -17.24 -17.24 -44.85
N ILE A 6 -16.35 -16.26 -44.77
CA ILE A 6 -15.21 -16.11 -45.69
C ILE A 6 -13.98 -16.66 -45.00
N THR A 7 -13.45 -17.73 -45.58
CA THR A 7 -12.12 -18.30 -45.35
C THR A 7 -11.10 -17.49 -46.14
N VAL A 8 -9.94 -17.17 -45.55
CA VAL A 8 -8.73 -16.83 -46.31
C VAL A 8 -7.60 -17.69 -45.78
N ALA A 9 -6.96 -18.39 -46.70
CA ALA A 9 -5.78 -19.22 -46.53
C ALA A 9 -4.67 -18.68 -47.45
N VAL A 10 -3.46 -19.26 -47.30
CA VAL A 10 -2.31 -19.23 -48.23
C VAL A 10 -1.45 -17.96 -48.12
N ALA A 11 -0.12 -17.93 -48.14
CA ALA A 11 1.03 -18.83 -48.34
C ALA A 11 2.22 -18.17 -47.58
N GLY A 12 3.26 -18.83 -47.08
CA GLY A 12 4.20 -19.70 -47.80
C GLY A 12 5.34 -18.88 -48.39
N ALA A 13 6.54 -18.94 -47.81
CA ALA A 13 7.83 -18.81 -48.51
C ALA A 13 9.02 -19.10 -47.57
N VAL A 14 9.82 -20.10 -47.97
CA VAL A 14 11.12 -20.47 -47.41
C VAL A 14 12.21 -19.67 -48.14
N ALA A 15 13.18 -19.11 -47.43
CA ALA A 15 14.48 -18.71 -48.00
C ALA A 15 15.59 -18.85 -46.95
N ALA A 16 16.57 -19.69 -47.26
CA ALA A 16 17.81 -19.85 -46.52
C ALA A 16 18.84 -18.78 -46.95
N ALA A 17 19.64 -18.26 -46.01
CA ALA A 17 20.92 -17.61 -46.31
C ALA A 17 21.83 -17.65 -45.08
N SER A 18 22.93 -18.41 -45.19
CA SER A 18 24.08 -18.39 -44.29
C SER A 18 24.86 -17.09 -44.43
N LEU A 19 25.36 -16.52 -43.32
CA LEU A 19 26.47 -15.58 -43.33
C LEU A 19 27.24 -15.55 -42.00
N VAL A 20 28.45 -16.12 -42.06
CA VAL A 20 29.72 -15.68 -41.47
C VAL A 20 29.73 -15.19 -40.01
N ALA A 21 30.33 -16.00 -39.15
CA ALA A 21 30.85 -15.57 -37.85
C ALA A 21 31.94 -14.50 -38.02
N THR A 22 31.73 -13.34 -37.43
CA THR A 22 32.80 -12.37 -37.14
C THR A 22 32.89 -12.21 -35.63
N SER A 23 34.00 -12.66 -35.08
CA SER A 23 34.40 -12.43 -33.70
C SER A 23 34.78 -10.96 -33.53
N PHE A 24 33.98 -10.21 -32.77
CA PHE A 24 34.38 -8.90 -32.27
C PHE A 24 34.85 -9.04 -30.82
N ALA A 25 36.17 -9.04 -30.63
CA ALA A 25 36.77 -8.78 -29.34
C ALA A 25 36.66 -7.26 -29.06
N ALA A 26 35.85 -6.88 -28.08
CA ALA A 26 35.86 -5.54 -27.49
C ALA A 26 36.39 -5.64 -26.05
N PRO A 27 37.41 -4.85 -25.66
CA PRO A 27 37.86 -4.75 -24.28
C PRO A 27 37.00 -3.73 -23.51
N ALA A 28 36.97 -3.90 -22.18
CA ALA A 28 36.65 -2.91 -21.17
C ALA A 28 35.20 -2.39 -21.06
N GLY A 29 34.51 -2.91 -20.05
CA GLY A 29 33.84 -2.05 -19.05
C GLY A 29 32.58 -1.33 -19.48
N ALA A 30 31.56 -2.06 -19.92
CA ALA A 30 30.18 -1.61 -19.77
C ALA A 30 29.50 -2.57 -18.78
N VAL A 31 29.53 -2.20 -17.50
CA VAL A 31 28.61 -2.78 -16.51
C VAL A 31 27.22 -2.52 -17.10
N PRO A 32 26.38 -3.54 -17.35
CA PRO A 32 25.00 -3.26 -17.70
C PRO A 32 24.46 -2.37 -16.58
N ALA A 33 23.84 -1.26 -16.94
CA ALA A 33 22.99 -0.53 -16.00
C ALA A 33 21.95 -1.54 -15.53
N GLN A 34 22.25 -2.14 -14.39
CA GLN A 34 21.39 -3.06 -13.69
C GLN A 34 20.15 -2.21 -13.43
N ALA A 35 19.04 -2.56 -14.09
CA ALA A 35 17.73 -2.13 -13.66
C ALA A 35 17.68 -2.32 -12.13
N PRO A 36 17.08 -1.39 -11.37
CA PRO A 36 17.01 -1.53 -9.93
C PRO A 36 16.52 -2.94 -9.63
N ALA A 37 17.24 -3.63 -8.75
CA ALA A 37 16.89 -4.98 -8.34
C ALA A 37 15.47 -4.97 -7.76
N GLU A 38 14.48 -5.23 -8.60
CA GLU A 38 13.13 -5.60 -8.20
C GLU A 38 13.23 -7.01 -7.60
N GLY A 39 13.54 -7.09 -6.29
CA GLY A 39 13.42 -8.39 -5.61
C GLY A 39 14.15 -8.59 -4.28
N GLU A 40 15.16 -7.79 -3.91
CA GLU A 40 15.91 -8.04 -2.66
C GLU A 40 15.61 -7.04 -1.52
N GLY A 41 14.71 -6.08 -1.75
CA GLY A 41 14.40 -5.02 -0.80
C GLY A 41 12.93 -4.82 -0.44
N ALA A 42 11.98 -5.46 -1.15
CA ALA A 42 10.55 -5.24 -0.91
C ALA A 42 10.17 -5.58 0.55
N ASP A 43 10.53 -6.76 1.05
CA ASP A 43 10.31 -7.20 2.43
C ASP A 43 11.03 -6.33 3.49
N GLN A 44 11.99 -5.50 3.08
CA GLN A 44 12.70 -4.55 3.95
C GLN A 44 12.06 -3.17 3.98
N THR A 45 11.04 -2.92 3.14
CA THR A 45 10.27 -1.67 3.10
C THR A 45 8.95 -1.81 3.84
N ILE A 46 8.35 -0.68 4.22
CA ILE A 46 7.06 -0.67 4.91
C ILE A 46 5.97 -1.24 3.98
N ALA A 47 5.99 -0.87 2.70
CA ALA A 47 5.01 -1.38 1.74
C ALA A 47 5.15 -2.88 1.49
N GLY A 48 6.37 -3.43 1.42
CA GLY A 48 6.53 -4.88 1.29
C GLY A 48 6.15 -5.66 2.55
N ILE A 49 6.34 -5.10 3.75
CA ILE A 49 5.81 -5.72 4.99
C ILE A 49 4.28 -5.81 4.92
N VAL A 50 3.60 -4.76 4.46
CA VAL A 50 2.14 -4.76 4.30
C VAL A 50 1.72 -5.76 3.21
N ALA A 51 2.39 -5.74 2.06
CA ALA A 51 2.11 -6.63 0.92
C ALA A 51 2.39 -8.11 1.19
N SER A 52 3.21 -8.45 2.19
CA SER A 52 3.45 -9.84 2.60
C SER A 52 2.21 -10.54 3.18
N SER A 53 1.17 -9.76 3.51
CA SER A 53 -0.11 -10.26 4.01
C SER A 53 -0.87 -11.09 2.97
N GLY A 54 -0.78 -10.68 1.70
CA GLY A 54 -1.61 -11.22 0.64
C GLY A 54 -2.18 -10.10 -0.24
N GLU A 55 -2.95 -10.49 -1.24
CA GLU A 55 -3.77 -9.58 -2.02
C GLU A 55 -5.23 -10.04 -1.96
N GLY A 56 -6.13 -9.11 -1.67
CA GLY A 56 -7.57 -9.32 -1.68
C GLY A 56 -8.19 -9.22 -0.30
N PHE A 57 -9.49 -8.98 -0.24
CA PHE A 57 -10.23 -9.01 1.02
C PHE A 57 -10.56 -10.46 1.37
N ASP A 58 -10.25 -10.87 2.59
CA ASP A 58 -10.57 -12.20 3.06
C ASP A 58 -11.38 -12.16 4.37
N THR A 59 -11.17 -13.11 5.28
CA THR A 59 -11.89 -13.17 6.57
C THR A 59 -10.96 -13.13 7.77
N PHE A 60 -9.65 -13.09 7.53
CA PHE A 60 -8.60 -13.14 8.51
C PHE A 60 -8.26 -11.72 8.94
N GLY A 61 -9.00 -11.15 9.90
CA GLY A 61 -8.71 -9.77 10.35
C GLY A 61 -7.44 -9.58 11.21
N GLY A 62 -6.36 -10.29 10.93
CA GLY A 62 -5.08 -10.30 11.65
C GLY A 62 -3.92 -9.68 10.89
N ASP A 63 -4.11 -9.41 9.61
CA ASP A 63 -3.17 -8.90 8.61
C ASP A 63 -3.60 -7.50 8.12
N TYR A 64 -3.18 -7.12 6.92
CA TYR A 64 -3.12 -5.74 6.44
C TYR A 64 -3.65 -5.52 5.02
N ASP A 65 -4.57 -6.36 4.54
CA ASP A 65 -5.08 -6.27 3.17
C ASP A 65 -5.92 -5.01 2.95
N VAL A 66 -6.71 -4.62 3.96
CA VAL A 66 -7.47 -3.35 3.93
C VAL A 66 -6.53 -2.15 3.99
N LEU A 67 -5.43 -2.25 4.73
CA LEU A 67 -4.39 -1.21 4.75
C LEU A 67 -3.68 -1.11 3.39
N LEU A 68 -3.38 -2.25 2.74
CA LEU A 68 -2.77 -2.28 1.41
C LEU A 68 -3.67 -1.60 0.38
N ALA A 69 -4.97 -1.91 0.41
CA ALA A 69 -5.96 -1.25 -0.43
C ALA A 69 -6.00 0.27 -0.19
N ALA A 70 -5.95 0.70 1.07
CA ALA A 70 -5.95 2.12 1.44
C ALA A 70 -4.70 2.87 0.94
N VAL A 71 -3.50 2.29 1.15
CA VAL A 71 -2.23 2.87 0.72
C VAL A 71 -2.15 2.95 -0.81
N THR A 72 -2.67 1.94 -1.50
CA THR A 72 -2.77 1.89 -2.96
C THR A 72 -3.72 2.96 -3.49
N ALA A 73 -4.92 3.07 -2.90
CA ALA A 73 -5.90 4.10 -3.26
C ALA A 73 -5.39 5.53 -3.02
N ALA A 74 -4.59 5.73 -1.97
CA ALA A 74 -3.97 7.00 -1.63
C ALA A 74 -2.71 7.33 -2.45
N GLY A 75 -2.19 6.39 -3.26
CA GLY A 75 -0.97 6.58 -4.05
C GLY A 75 0.30 6.70 -3.20
N LEU A 76 0.32 6.10 -2.01
CA LEU A 76 1.45 6.21 -1.07
C LEU A 76 2.48 5.06 -1.18
N VAL A 77 2.22 4.07 -2.03
CA VAL A 77 3.07 2.87 -2.19
C VAL A 77 4.52 3.25 -2.50
N ASP A 78 4.74 4.12 -3.47
CA ASP A 78 6.10 4.56 -3.87
C ASP A 78 6.83 5.30 -2.74
N THR A 79 6.09 6.08 -1.95
CA THR A 79 6.65 6.80 -0.79
C THR A 79 7.11 5.81 0.29
N LEU A 80 6.30 4.79 0.58
CA LEU A 80 6.61 3.78 1.59
C LEU A 80 7.66 2.75 1.14
N ASN A 81 7.90 2.64 -0.17
CA ASN A 81 8.99 1.86 -0.75
C ASN A 81 10.35 2.58 -0.72
N THR A 82 10.40 3.86 -0.33
CA THR A 82 11.65 4.62 -0.33
C THR A 82 12.64 4.03 0.69
N PRO A 83 13.85 3.59 0.26
CA PRO A 83 14.85 3.06 1.17
C PRO A 83 15.30 4.11 2.19
N GLY A 84 15.43 3.71 3.45
CA GLY A 84 15.91 4.61 4.52
C GLY A 84 14.88 5.66 4.97
N LEU A 85 13.59 5.46 4.67
CA LEU A 85 12.51 6.30 5.18
C LEU A 85 12.50 6.30 6.72
N ASP A 86 12.80 7.45 7.31
CA ASP A 86 12.91 7.63 8.77
C ASP A 86 11.56 8.01 9.38
N VAL A 87 10.63 7.06 9.39
CA VAL A 87 9.29 7.22 9.96
C VAL A 87 8.89 6.00 10.78
N THR A 88 7.93 6.19 11.68
CA THR A 88 7.26 5.10 12.40
C THR A 88 5.78 5.07 12.00
N VAL A 89 5.33 3.94 11.44
CA VAL A 89 3.94 3.74 10.99
C VAL A 89 3.19 2.89 12.02
N TRP A 90 2.05 3.41 12.47
CA TRP A 90 1.11 2.71 13.35
C TRP A 90 0.07 1.99 12.51
N ALA A 91 0.46 0.84 11.94
CA ALA A 91 -0.37 0.11 10.98
C ALA A 91 -1.60 -0.55 11.66
N PRO A 92 -2.83 -0.12 11.36
CA PRO A 92 -4.03 -0.83 11.78
C PRO A 92 -4.17 -2.16 11.03
N LYS A 93 -4.61 -3.20 11.73
CA LYS A 93 -5.00 -4.49 11.13
C LYS A 93 -6.40 -4.41 10.53
N ASP A 94 -6.77 -5.36 9.69
CA ASP A 94 -8.05 -5.36 8.97
C ASP A 94 -9.27 -5.33 9.90
N ARG A 95 -9.20 -6.05 11.02
CA ARG A 95 -10.26 -5.98 12.05
C ARG A 95 -10.40 -4.61 12.72
N ALA A 96 -9.39 -3.76 12.71
CA ALA A 96 -9.52 -2.38 13.17
C ALA A 96 -10.32 -1.52 12.17
N PHE A 97 -10.16 -1.76 10.87
CA PHE A 97 -10.99 -1.12 9.83
C PHE A 97 -12.45 -1.56 9.94
N VAL A 98 -12.71 -2.86 10.06
CA VAL A 98 -14.08 -3.36 10.20
C VAL A 98 -14.77 -2.79 11.45
N LYS A 99 -14.05 -2.70 12.58
CA LYS A 99 -14.58 -2.05 13.79
C LYS A 99 -14.87 -0.57 13.59
N THR A 100 -14.01 0.14 12.85
CA THR A 100 -14.22 1.56 12.54
C THR A 100 -15.46 1.73 11.67
N ALA A 101 -15.61 0.91 10.63
CA ALA A 101 -16.81 0.89 9.79
C ALA A 101 -18.06 0.63 10.64
N GLN A 102 -18.04 -0.37 11.52
CA GLN A 102 -19.15 -0.68 12.42
C GLN A 102 -19.49 0.48 13.36
N ALA A 103 -18.49 1.15 13.91
CA ALA A 103 -18.68 2.34 14.74
C ALA A 103 -19.34 3.51 13.98
N LEU A 104 -19.12 3.57 12.67
CA LEU A 104 -19.72 4.55 11.76
C LEU A 104 -21.10 4.13 11.21
N GLY A 105 -21.55 2.91 11.50
CA GLY A 105 -22.89 2.42 11.13
C GLY A 105 -22.91 1.24 10.16
N PHE A 106 -21.76 0.64 9.83
CA PHE A 106 -21.72 -0.58 9.02
C PHE A 106 -22.37 -1.76 9.76
N GLY A 107 -23.36 -2.40 9.12
CA GLY A 107 -24.10 -3.54 9.69
C GLY A 107 -23.53 -4.92 9.36
N GLY A 108 -22.41 -5.00 8.62
CA GLY A 108 -21.82 -6.27 8.21
C GLY A 108 -21.05 -7.00 9.33
N ALA A 109 -20.62 -8.22 9.03
CA ALA A 109 -19.91 -9.07 9.98
C ALA A 109 -18.51 -8.51 10.32
N ILE A 110 -17.94 -8.91 11.47
CA ILE A 110 -16.58 -8.50 11.87
C ILE A 110 -15.47 -9.04 10.94
N THR A 111 -15.82 -10.01 10.10
CA THR A 111 -14.96 -10.64 9.08
C THR A 111 -15.27 -10.13 7.67
N ASP A 112 -16.16 -9.15 7.52
CA ASP A 112 -16.56 -8.61 6.22
C ASP A 112 -15.68 -7.42 5.86
N GLU A 113 -14.47 -7.73 5.38
CA GLU A 113 -13.45 -6.74 5.05
C GLU A 113 -13.82 -5.94 3.80
N GLU A 114 -14.28 -6.61 2.75
CA GLU A 114 -14.73 -5.97 1.51
C GLU A 114 -15.92 -5.04 1.77
N GLY A 115 -16.92 -5.51 2.51
CA GLY A 115 -18.07 -4.70 2.88
C GLY A 115 -17.69 -3.50 3.74
N ALA A 116 -16.79 -3.70 4.72
CA ALA A 116 -16.28 -2.61 5.55
C ALA A 116 -15.49 -1.57 4.74
N TRP A 117 -14.61 -2.02 3.83
CA TRP A 117 -13.86 -1.15 2.94
C TRP A 117 -14.77 -0.30 2.06
N ASN A 118 -15.74 -0.93 1.39
CA ASN A 118 -16.69 -0.23 0.53
C ASN A 118 -17.51 0.81 1.31
N PHE A 119 -17.96 0.45 2.53
CA PHE A 119 -18.66 1.39 3.41
C PHE A 119 -17.77 2.58 3.81
N LEU A 120 -16.49 2.33 4.13
CA LEU A 120 -15.54 3.39 4.48
C LEU A 120 -15.29 4.31 3.28
N VAL A 121 -15.09 3.78 2.09
CA VAL A 121 -14.91 4.58 0.87
C VAL A 121 -16.13 5.46 0.61
N ASP A 122 -17.35 4.93 0.72
CA ASP A 122 -18.59 5.71 0.57
C ASP A 122 -18.72 6.81 1.63
N THR A 123 -18.44 6.48 2.89
CA THR A 123 -18.46 7.44 4.00
C THR A 123 -17.43 8.55 3.79
N LEU A 124 -16.21 8.21 3.40
CA LEU A 124 -15.13 9.16 3.13
C LEU A 124 -15.42 10.01 1.90
N THR A 125 -16.06 9.45 0.88
CA THR A 125 -16.51 10.19 -0.31
C THR A 125 -17.54 11.25 0.09
N THR A 126 -18.50 10.88 0.94
CA THR A 126 -19.50 11.80 1.48
C THR A 126 -18.87 12.93 2.30
N LEU A 127 -17.90 12.59 3.17
CA LEU A 127 -17.19 13.56 4.00
C LEU A 127 -16.23 14.46 3.20
N GLY A 128 -15.59 13.91 2.16
CA GLY A 128 -14.62 14.59 1.30
C GLY A 128 -15.24 15.42 0.18
N GLY A 129 -16.56 15.59 0.16
CA GLY A 129 -17.24 16.39 -0.87
C GLY A 129 -17.23 15.74 -2.26
N GLY A 130 -17.18 14.41 -2.33
CA GLY A 130 -17.21 13.63 -3.57
C GLY A 130 -15.90 12.94 -3.94
N ASP A 131 -14.81 13.18 -3.21
CA ASP A 131 -13.53 12.48 -3.39
C ASP A 131 -13.03 11.93 -2.03
N PRO A 132 -12.89 10.60 -1.88
CA PRO A 132 -12.39 10.01 -0.65
C PRO A 132 -10.88 10.17 -0.46
N VAL A 133 -10.11 10.40 -1.54
CA VAL A 133 -8.63 10.31 -1.51
C VAL A 133 -7.99 11.33 -0.58
N PRO A 134 -8.33 12.64 -0.61
CA PRO A 134 -7.69 13.63 0.28
C PRO A 134 -7.92 13.32 1.77
N THR A 135 -9.14 12.91 2.11
CA THR A 135 -9.50 12.55 3.48
C THR A 135 -8.79 11.26 3.90
N LEU A 136 -8.78 10.24 3.05
CA LEU A 136 -8.08 8.98 3.29
C LEU A 136 -6.58 9.21 3.50
N THR A 137 -5.94 9.99 2.63
CA THR A 137 -4.52 10.34 2.75
C THR A 137 -4.24 11.06 4.07
N THR A 138 -5.10 11.98 4.49
CA THR A 138 -4.95 12.67 5.79
C THR A 138 -5.03 11.67 6.95
N ILE A 139 -5.96 10.71 6.90
CA ILE A 139 -6.10 9.65 7.90
C ILE A 139 -4.85 8.76 7.91
N LEU A 140 -4.31 8.38 6.75
CA LEU A 140 -3.10 7.56 6.69
C LEU A 140 -1.89 8.31 7.25
N LEU A 141 -1.72 9.60 6.91
CA LEU A 141 -0.64 10.43 7.44
C LEU A 141 -0.75 10.67 8.95
N TYR A 142 -1.96 10.62 9.53
CA TYR A 142 -2.16 10.64 10.97
C TYR A 142 -1.55 9.40 11.66
N HIS A 143 -1.52 8.25 10.97
CA HIS A 143 -0.90 7.03 11.48
C HIS A 143 0.62 7.00 11.27
N VAL A 144 1.22 8.04 10.69
CA VAL A 144 2.66 8.13 10.48
C VAL A 144 3.25 9.20 11.37
N THR A 145 4.30 8.83 12.10
CA THR A 145 5.07 9.73 12.95
C THR A 145 6.48 9.90 12.38
N PRO A 146 7.05 11.12 12.42
CA PRO A 146 8.41 11.34 11.96
C PRO A 146 9.43 10.67 12.91
N ASP A 147 10.57 10.32 12.33
CA ASP A 147 11.68 9.58 12.91
C ASP A 147 11.35 8.09 13.22
N ALA A 148 12.32 7.22 13.02
CA ALA A 148 12.27 5.83 13.45
C ALA A 148 12.40 5.76 14.98
N ARG A 149 11.37 5.21 15.63
CA ARG A 149 11.29 5.10 17.09
C ARG A 149 11.26 3.64 17.51
N GLY A 150 12.30 3.20 18.21
CA GLY A 150 12.29 1.91 18.90
C GLY A 150 11.38 1.91 20.14
N PRO A 151 11.00 0.72 20.67
CA PRO A 151 10.04 0.59 21.78
C PRO A 151 10.37 1.42 23.02
N GLY A 152 11.65 1.52 23.40
CA GLY A 152 12.07 2.31 24.56
C GLY A 152 11.84 3.82 24.39
N ARG A 153 11.98 4.35 23.17
CA ARG A 153 11.69 5.78 22.87
C ARG A 153 10.19 6.05 22.80
N VAL A 154 9.40 5.07 22.37
CA VAL A 154 7.94 5.16 22.40
C VAL A 154 7.44 5.27 23.84
N LEU A 155 7.91 4.38 24.72
CA LEU A 155 7.44 4.34 26.12
C LEU A 155 7.85 5.57 26.93
N ALA A 156 9.01 6.17 26.60
CA ALA A 156 9.52 7.37 27.27
C ALA A 156 8.87 8.67 26.78
N ALA A 157 8.32 8.69 25.57
CA ALA A 157 7.71 9.89 24.99
C ALA A 157 6.31 10.13 25.57
N THR A 158 5.96 11.40 25.81
CA THR A 158 4.62 11.79 26.30
C THR A 158 3.69 12.25 25.17
N ARG A 159 4.24 12.58 24.01
CA ARG A 159 3.51 13.07 22.83
C ARG A 159 4.24 12.69 21.55
N PHE A 160 3.48 12.39 20.50
CA PHE A 160 3.99 12.16 19.17
C PHE A 160 3.36 13.15 18.18
N PRO A 161 4.16 13.96 17.46
CA PRO A 161 3.66 14.65 16.27
C PRO A 161 3.37 13.60 15.18
N THR A 162 2.37 13.86 14.34
CA THR A 162 2.06 13.02 13.15
C THR A 162 2.29 13.83 11.88
N LEU A 163 2.40 13.16 10.74
CA LEU A 163 2.56 13.82 9.45
C LEU A 163 1.27 14.53 8.98
N ALA A 164 0.13 14.26 9.62
CA ALA A 164 -1.11 15.04 9.44
C ALA A 164 -1.15 16.33 10.29
N GLU A 165 -0.07 16.65 11.02
CA GLU A 165 0.02 17.78 11.96
C GLU A 165 -0.96 17.73 13.16
N ILE A 166 -1.68 16.61 13.34
CA ILE A 166 -2.57 16.35 14.48
C ILE A 166 -1.85 15.39 15.45
N GLY A 167 -1.47 15.87 16.64
CA GLY A 167 -0.60 15.10 17.55
C GLY A 167 -1.33 14.06 18.41
N ILE A 168 -0.69 12.90 18.61
CA ILE A 168 -1.13 11.80 19.49
C ILE A 168 -0.56 12.01 20.91
N ARG A 169 -1.36 11.83 21.95
CA ARG A 169 -0.91 11.86 23.35
C ARG A 169 -0.63 10.45 23.85
N HIS A 170 0.53 10.23 24.46
CA HIS A 170 0.85 8.98 25.12
C HIS A 170 0.70 9.14 26.63
N VAL A 171 0.14 8.14 27.30
CA VAL A 171 0.12 8.11 28.77
C VAL A 171 1.40 7.43 29.26
N PRO A 172 2.29 8.14 29.97
CA PRO A 172 3.56 7.58 30.44
C PRO A 172 3.35 6.28 31.24
N GLY A 173 4.14 5.25 30.92
CA GLY A 173 4.05 3.94 31.59
C GLY A 173 2.88 3.05 31.14
N SER A 174 2.18 3.40 30.06
CA SER A 174 1.12 2.57 29.47
C SER A 174 1.47 2.13 28.05
N THR A 175 0.70 1.20 27.49
CA THR A 175 0.72 0.87 26.04
C THR A 175 -0.41 1.57 25.29
N LYS A 176 -1.07 2.55 25.92
CA LYS A 176 -2.25 3.23 25.35
C LYS A 176 -1.85 4.57 24.74
N LEU A 177 -2.15 4.70 23.45
CA LEU A 177 -2.13 5.96 22.74
C LEU A 177 -3.54 6.57 22.76
N ILE A 178 -3.61 7.86 23.07
CA ILE A 178 -4.85 8.63 23.15
C ILE A 178 -4.79 9.71 22.08
N ASP A 179 -5.76 9.69 21.17
CA ASP A 179 -5.95 10.75 20.19
C ASP A 179 -6.28 12.08 20.90
N LYS A 180 -5.74 13.18 20.38
CA LYS A 180 -6.21 14.52 20.75
C LYS A 180 -7.51 14.76 19.97
N ALA A 181 -8.64 14.33 20.53
CA ALA A 181 -9.93 14.83 20.08
C ALA A 181 -9.87 16.38 20.00
N PRO A 182 -10.41 17.02 18.96
CA PRO A 182 -10.54 18.47 18.97
C PRO A 182 -11.29 18.86 20.25
N GLU A 183 -10.65 19.67 21.09
CA GLU A 183 -11.34 20.27 22.23
C GLU A 183 -12.49 21.09 21.64
N ARG A 184 -13.72 20.57 21.80
CA ARG A 184 -14.93 21.37 21.61
C ARG A 184 -15.15 22.24 22.83
#